data_AF-A0A850BVA0-F1
#
_entry.id   AF-A0A850BVA0-F1
#
_cell.length_a   1.000
_cell.length_b   1.000
_cell.length_c   1.000
_cell.angle_alpha   90.00
_cell.angle_beta   90.00
_cell.angle_gamma   90.00
#
_symmetry.space_group_name_H-M   'P 1'
#
loop_
_entity.id
_entity.type
_entity.pdbx_description
1 polymer ?
#
loop_
_entity_poly.entity_id
_entity_poly.type
_entity_poly.pdbx_seq_one_letter_code
_entity_poly.pdbx_strand_id
1 'polypeptide(L)'
;MIPKWSALPSSRVDVFSTGLGDQQAVSIRILQGDSDQLSQNRDIGMFTFDGIPPTPRGVPHIQFIFEIAEDGGIIVSAENLGTGKKIAFPRMQLDILKR
;
A
#
# COMPACT_ATOMS: atom_id res chain seq x y z
N MET A 1 -7.00 4.55 1.26
CA MET A 1 -7.98 4.08 0.22
C MET A 1 -8.15 5.16 -0.85
N ILE A 2 -8.22 4.79 -2.13
CA ILE A 2 -8.51 5.71 -3.23
C ILE A 2 -9.93 5.39 -3.75
N PRO A 3 -10.89 6.33 -3.69
CA PRO A 3 -12.26 6.10 -4.17
C PRO A 3 -12.35 5.80 -5.67
N LYS A 4 -13.30 4.96 -6.07
CA LYS A 4 -13.56 4.53 -7.46
C LYS A 4 -13.75 5.69 -8.46
N TRP A 5 -14.26 6.83 -8.01
CA TRP A 5 -14.56 8.00 -8.84
C TRP A 5 -13.50 9.12 -8.70
N SER A 6 -12.30 8.79 -8.22
CA SER A 6 -11.20 9.76 -8.14
C SER A 6 -10.72 10.14 -9.54
N ALA A 7 -10.48 11.44 -9.77
CA ALA A 7 -9.87 11.90 -11.02
C ALA A 7 -8.46 11.29 -11.16
N LEU A 8 -8.15 10.76 -12.34
CA LEU A 8 -6.82 10.26 -12.67
C LEU A 8 -6.03 11.37 -13.39
N PRO A 9 -4.71 11.49 -13.15
CA PRO A 9 -3.90 10.72 -12.20
C PRO A 9 -4.22 11.09 -10.74
N SER A 10 -4.08 10.14 -9.82
CA SER A 10 -4.30 10.38 -8.39
C SER A 10 -3.17 9.80 -7.55
N SER A 11 -2.93 10.42 -6.39
CA SER A 11 -2.02 9.86 -5.40
C SER A 11 -2.64 9.90 -4.00
N ARG A 12 -2.26 8.93 -3.18
CA ARG A 12 -2.68 8.82 -1.79
C ARG A 12 -1.49 8.45 -0.93
N VAL A 13 -1.38 9.10 0.21
CA VAL A 13 -0.39 8.79 1.24
C VAL A 13 -1.13 8.32 2.48
N ASP A 14 -0.77 7.16 2.99
CA ASP A 14 -1.29 6.61 4.24
C ASP A 14 -0.09 6.13 5.09
N VAL A 15 -0.07 6.48 6.38
CA VAL A 15 0.99 6.07 7.31
C VAL A 15 0.47 4.93 8.17
N PHE A 16 1.18 3.82 8.16
CA PHE A 16 0.87 2.63 8.95
C PHE A 16 1.97 2.37 9.98
N SER A 17 1.62 1.58 11.00
CA SER A 17 2.55 1.13 12.01
C SER A 17 2.45 -0.38 12.19
N THR A 18 3.48 -0.97 12.81
CA THR A 18 3.50 -2.38 13.18
C THR A 18 2.37 -2.73 14.15
N GLY A 19 1.77 -3.90 13.94
CA GLY A 19 0.69 -4.43 14.77
C GLY A 19 1.21 -5.16 16.01
N LEU A 20 2.46 -5.61 15.98
CA LEU A 20 3.15 -6.31 17.06
C LEU A 20 4.49 -5.63 17.39
N GLY A 21 4.98 -5.86 18.61
CA GLY A 21 6.34 -5.48 18.99
C GLY A 21 7.37 -6.35 18.28
N ASP A 22 8.55 -5.80 18.01
CA ASP A 22 9.67 -6.46 17.34
C ASP A 22 9.32 -7.05 15.97
N GLN A 23 8.26 -6.53 15.35
CA GLN A 23 7.85 -6.89 14.01
C GLN A 23 8.82 -6.29 12.98
N GLN A 24 9.65 -7.14 12.39
CA GLN A 24 10.70 -6.73 11.44
C GLN A 24 10.21 -6.57 9.98
N ALA A 25 8.99 -7.01 9.70
CA ALA A 25 8.38 -6.90 8.39
C ALA A 25 6.88 -6.62 8.49
N VAL A 26 6.37 -5.76 7.61
CA VAL A 26 4.94 -5.52 7.42
C VAL A 26 4.54 -5.94 6.02
N SER A 27 3.36 -6.56 5.89
CA SER A 27 2.82 -6.89 4.59
C SER A 27 1.60 -6.02 4.31
N ILE A 28 1.54 -5.48 3.10
CA ILE A 28 0.39 -4.74 2.59
C ILE A 28 -0.25 -5.52 1.45
N ARG A 29 -1.57 -5.64 1.50
CA ARG A 29 -2.35 -6.25 0.43
C ARG A 29 -3.18 -5.17 -0.26
N ILE A 30 -3.14 -5.14 -1.58
CA ILE A 30 -3.88 -4.20 -2.40
C ILE A 30 -5.07 -4.94 -2.99
N LEU A 31 -6.27 -4.44 -2.67
CA LEU A 31 -7.52 -5.00 -3.14
C LEU A 31 -8.25 -3.96 -3.98
N GLN A 32 -8.91 -4.41 -5.04
CA GLN A 32 -9.79 -3.62 -5.88
C GLN A 32 -11.22 -4.18 -5.79
N GLY A 33 -12.17 -3.35 -5.38
CA GLY A 33 -13.59 -3.70 -5.34
C GLY A 33 -14.38 -2.76 -4.44
N ASP A 34 -15.71 -2.88 -4.52
CA ASP A 34 -16.67 -2.04 -3.78
C ASP A 34 -17.29 -2.77 -2.57
N SER A 35 -16.85 -4.01 -2.30
CA SER A 35 -17.39 -4.82 -1.20
C SER A 35 -16.64 -4.55 0.11
N ASP A 36 -17.38 -4.48 1.22
CA ASP A 36 -16.81 -4.42 2.56
C ASP A 36 -16.12 -5.73 2.96
N GLN A 37 -16.55 -6.86 2.38
CA GLN A 37 -15.95 -8.15 2.64
C GLN A 37 -14.73 -8.35 1.73
N LEU A 38 -13.53 -8.39 2.35
CA LEU A 38 -12.24 -8.51 1.64
C LEU A 38 -12.19 -9.68 0.65
N SER A 39 -12.84 -10.81 0.96
CA SER A 39 -12.87 -12.01 0.12
C SER A 39 -13.68 -11.86 -1.17
N GLN A 40 -14.52 -10.83 -1.28
CA GLN A 40 -15.30 -10.53 -2.47
C GLN A 40 -14.59 -9.50 -3.37
N ASN A 41 -13.51 -8.88 -2.88
CA ASN A 41 -12.70 -7.96 -3.66
C ASN A 41 -11.62 -8.71 -4.42
N ARG A 42 -11.18 -8.12 -5.53
CA ARG A 42 -10.09 -8.68 -6.32
C ARG A 42 -8.75 -8.36 -5.68
N ASP A 43 -7.93 -9.38 -5.49
CA ASP A 43 -6.54 -9.19 -5.07
C ASP A 43 -5.71 -8.72 -6.27
N ILE A 44 -5.08 -7.55 -6.12
CA ILE A 44 -4.19 -6.97 -7.14
C ILE A 44 -2.75 -7.37 -6.85
N GLY A 45 -2.41 -7.58 -5.59
CA GLY A 45 -1.07 -7.94 -5.17
C GLY A 45 -0.85 -7.74 -3.67
N MET A 46 0.19 -8.41 -3.18
CA MET A 46 0.65 -8.29 -1.81
C MET A 46 2.15 -8.00 -1.81
N PHE A 47 2.56 -7.10 -0.94
CA PHE A 47 3.93 -6.66 -0.81
C PHE A 47 4.37 -6.74 0.62
N THR A 48 5.66 -7.01 0.82
CA THR A 48 6.26 -7.03 2.16
C THR A 48 7.35 -5.97 2.20
N PHE A 49 7.24 -5.08 3.17
CA PHE A 49 8.31 -4.16 3.55
C PHE A 49 9.05 -4.77 4.75
N ASP A 50 10.29 -5.17 4.52
CA ASP A 50 11.15 -5.81 5.52
C ASP A 50 12.19 -4.84 6.09
N GLY A 51 13.04 -5.34 6.99
CA GLY A 51 14.16 -4.60 7.56
C GLY A 51 13.72 -3.44 8.46
N ILE A 52 12.57 -3.59 9.13
CA ILE A 52 12.16 -2.72 10.23
C ILE A 52 12.99 -3.09 11.46
N PRO A 53 13.66 -2.14 12.12
CA PRO A 53 14.38 -2.42 13.36
C PRO A 53 13.43 -2.95 14.45
N PRO A 54 13.89 -3.89 15.31
CA PRO A 54 13.12 -4.32 16.47
C PRO A 54 12.77 -3.11 17.33
N THR A 55 11.47 -2.87 17.47
CA THR A 55 10.93 -1.69 18.12
C THR A 55 9.59 -2.04 18.77
N PRO A 56 9.18 -1.30 19.82
CA PRO A 56 7.86 -1.48 20.40
C PRO A 56 6.76 -1.29 19.35
N ARG A 57 5.65 -2.00 19.54
CA ARG A 57 4.44 -1.83 18.73
C ARG A 57 4.05 -0.35 18.68
N GLY A 58 3.68 0.15 17.50
CA GLY A 58 3.19 1.53 17.36
C GLY A 58 4.28 2.57 17.07
N VAL A 59 5.57 2.20 17.19
CA VAL A 59 6.69 3.14 17.02
C VAL A 59 7.17 3.26 15.57
N PRO A 60 7.29 2.18 14.79
CA PRO A 60 7.61 2.31 13.37
C PRO A 60 6.51 3.04 12.62
N HIS A 61 6.85 4.14 11.98
CA HIS A 61 5.95 4.85 11.07
C HIS A 61 6.38 4.56 9.64
N ILE A 62 5.57 3.81 8.92
CA ILE A 62 5.84 3.38 7.56
C ILE A 62 4.83 4.09 6.67
N GLN A 63 5.31 5.05 5.91
CA GLN A 63 4.52 5.80 4.94
C GLN A 63 4.41 4.98 3.67
N PHE A 64 3.17 4.72 3.25
CA PHE A 64 2.88 4.14 1.94
C PHE A 64 2.32 5.23 1.03
N ILE A 65 2.85 5.29 -0.18
CA ILE A 65 2.45 6.21 -1.23
C ILE A 65 1.91 5.37 -2.38
N PHE A 66 0.66 5.60 -2.75
CA PHE A 66 -0.04 4.94 -3.84
C PHE A 66 -0.24 5.97 -4.94
N GLU A 67 0.29 5.71 -6.12
CA GLU A 67 0.18 6.59 -7.28
C GLU A 67 -0.53 5.82 -8.40
N ILE A 68 -1.65 6.34 -8.87
CA ILE A 68 -2.42 5.76 -9.97
C ILE A 68 -2.28 6.70 -11.18
N ALA A 69 -1.74 6.16 -12.26
CA ALA A 69 -1.61 6.84 -13.53
C ALA A 69 -2.92 6.80 -14.35
N GLU A 70 -3.00 7.62 -15.39
CA GLU A 70 -4.16 7.74 -16.28
C GLU A 70 -4.56 6.42 -16.97
N ASP A 71 -3.57 5.58 -17.27
CA ASP A 71 -3.78 4.26 -17.86
C ASP A 71 -4.21 3.20 -16.85
N GLY A 72 -4.38 3.57 -15.56
CA GLY A 72 -4.75 2.66 -14.49
C GLY A 72 -3.58 1.86 -13.91
N GLY A 73 -2.34 2.16 -14.29
CA GLY A 73 -1.19 1.58 -13.63
C GLY A 73 -0.98 2.19 -12.25
N ILE A 74 -0.82 1.33 -11.25
CA ILE A 74 -0.57 1.72 -9.87
C ILE A 74 0.88 1.44 -9.50
N ILE A 75 1.52 2.43 -8.88
CA ILE A 75 2.84 2.33 -8.26
C ILE A 75 2.63 2.47 -6.76
N VAL A 76 3.27 1.60 -5.99
CA VAL A 76 3.26 1.69 -4.54
C VAL A 76 4.69 1.84 -4.07
N SER A 77 4.91 2.83 -3.21
CA SER A 77 6.19 3.06 -2.56
C SER A 77 5.99 3.06 -1.06
N ALA A 78 6.96 2.54 -0.33
CA ALA A 78 6.97 2.50 1.13
C ALA A 78 8.24 3.14 1.67
N GLU A 79 8.11 3.93 2.72
CA GLU A 79 9.22 4.58 3.41
C GLU A 79 9.05 4.44 4.93
N ASN A 80 10.08 3.94 5.61
CA ASN A 80 10.14 4.00 7.07
C ASN A 80 10.67 5.37 7.49
N LEU A 81 9.85 6.17 8.16
CA LEU A 81 10.18 7.54 8.58
C LEU A 81 11.28 7.60 9.65
N GLY A 82 11.48 6.53 10.42
CA GLY A 82 12.53 6.47 11.44
C GLY A 82 13.90 6.13 10.89
N THR A 83 13.98 5.29 9.85
CA THR A 83 15.25 4.82 9.28
C THR A 83 15.58 5.43 7.92
N GLY A 84 14.62 6.05 7.25
CA GLY A 84 14.75 6.55 5.87
C GLY A 84 14.79 5.44 4.82
N LYS A 85 14.58 4.17 5.18
CA LYS A 85 14.57 3.05 4.23
C LYS A 85 13.36 3.19 3.30
N LYS A 86 13.61 3.24 1.99
CA LYS A 86 12.57 3.30 0.94
C LYS A 86 12.59 2.04 0.08
N ILE A 87 11.40 1.59 -0.30
CA ILE A 87 11.21 0.50 -1.27
C ILE A 87 10.10 0.93 -2.22
N ALA A 88 10.36 0.82 -3.52
CA ALA A 88 9.33 0.93 -4.55
C ALA A 88 8.95 -0.47 -5.02
N PHE A 89 7.65 -0.74 -5.09
CA PHE A 89 7.12 -2.01 -5.56
C PHE A 89 6.91 -1.98 -7.08
N PRO A 90 6.95 -3.15 -7.75
CA PRO A 90 6.65 -3.24 -9.17
C PRO A 90 5.30 -2.61 -9.52
N ARG A 91 5.25 -1.95 -10.68
CA ARG A 91 4.02 -1.39 -11.23
C ARG A 91 2.99 -2.52 -11.41
N MET A 92 1.79 -2.31 -10.90
CA MET A 92 0.64 -3.20 -11.13
C MET A 92 -0.39 -2.49 -12.00
N GLN A 93 -1.32 -3.26 -12.54
CA GLN A 93 -2.39 -2.75 -13.39
C GLN A 93 -3.74 -2.91 -12.69
N LEU A 94 -4.46 -1.80 -12.52
CA LEU A 94 -5.86 -1.85 -12.11
C LEU A 94 -6.73 -2.15 -13.33
N ASP A 95 -7.71 -3.03 -13.15
CA ASP A 95 -8.75 -3.26 -14.16
C ASP A 95 -9.81 -2.15 -14.03
N ILE A 96 -9.45 -0.93 -14.45
CA ILE A 96 -10.38 0.23 -14.45
C ILE A 96 -11.18 0.35 -15.75
N LEU A 97 -10.88 -0.47 -16.76
CA LEU A 97 -11.44 -0.34 -18.12
C LEU A 97 -12.50 -1.38 -18.50
N LYS A 98 -12.88 -2.31 -17.62
CA LYS A 98 -14.01 -3.20 -17.91
C LYS A 98 -15.32 -2.50 -17.54
N ARG A 99 -15.85 -1.76 -18.52
CA ARG A 99 -17.29 -1.44 -18.57
C ARG A 99 -18.11 -2.71 -18.71
#